data_AF-A0A8S3DCM4-F1
#
_entry.id   AF-A0A8S3DCM4-F1
#
_cell.length_a   1.000
_cell.length_b   1.000
_cell.length_c   1.000
_cell.angle_alpha   90.00
_cell.angle_beta   90.00
_cell.angle_gamma   90.00
#
_symmetry.space_group_name_H-M   'P 1'
#
loop_
_entity.id
_entity.type
_entity.pdbx_description
1 polymer ?
#
loop_
_entity_poly.entity_id
_entity_poly.type
_entity_poly.pdbx_seq_one_letter_code
_entity_poly.pdbx_strand_id
1 'polypeptide(L)' 'MLGVSYDRFTHSSDHFDTLLNYCKQLIEKGLAYCDDTEPELMKQQRDKRQESVNRNNSVEKNLQLWSDM' A
#
# COMPACT_ATOMS: atom_id res chain seq x y z
N MET A 1 -9.25 -35.30 12.18
CA MET A 1 -9.31 -34.41 11.00
C MET A 1 -10.77 -33.97 10.82
N LEU A 2 -11.06 -32.68 10.61
CA LEU A 2 -12.42 -32.11 10.70
C LEU A 2 -13.35 -32.37 9.48
N GLY A 3 -13.00 -33.28 8.56
CA GLY A 3 -13.87 -33.62 7.42
C GLY A 3 -14.13 -32.48 6.42
N VAL A 4 -13.33 -31.41 6.44
CA VAL A 4 -13.48 -30.26 5.55
C VAL A 4 -12.79 -30.54 4.21
N SER A 5 -13.52 -30.33 3.11
CA SER A 5 -13.02 -30.40 1.73
C SER A 5 -13.03 -29.01 1.10
N TYR A 6 -12.02 -28.72 0.27
CA TYR A 6 -11.90 -27.49 -0.51
C TYR A 6 -11.65 -27.84 -1.98
N ASP A 7 -12.17 -27.03 -2.90
CA ASP A 7 -11.92 -27.19 -4.34
C ASP A 7 -10.51 -26.76 -4.73
N ARG A 8 -9.98 -25.73 -4.05
CA ARG A 8 -8.63 -25.22 -4.28
C ARG A 8 -8.01 -24.71 -2.99
N PHE A 9 -6.75 -25.06 -2.80
CA PHE A 9 -5.90 -24.52 -1.75
C PHE A 9 -4.99 -23.46 -2.35
N THR A 10 -4.97 -22.27 -1.76
CA THR A 10 -4.13 -21.15 -2.22
C THR A 10 -3.55 -20.42 -1.02
N HIS A 11 -2.36 -19.85 -1.18
CA HIS A 11 -1.78 -18.95 -0.19
C HIS A 11 -1.82 -17.52 -0.70
N SER A 12 -2.09 -16.56 0.18
CA SER A 12 -2.08 -15.14 -0.21
C SER A 12 -0.72 -14.69 -0.75
N SER A 13 0.38 -15.33 -0.33
CA SER A 13 1.72 -15.10 -0.84
C SER A 13 1.90 -15.44 -2.32
N ASP A 14 1.08 -16.37 -2.86
CA ASP A 14 1.11 -16.75 -4.28
C ASP A 14 0.67 -15.58 -5.18
N HIS A 15 0.13 -14.51 -4.60
CA HIS A 15 -0.42 -13.35 -5.30
C HIS A 15 0.35 -12.05 -5.05
N PHE A 16 1.49 -12.07 -4.35
CA PHE A 16 2.23 -10.85 -4.02
C PHE A 16 2.61 -10.03 -5.25
N ASP A 17 3.11 -10.64 -6.33
CA ASP A 17 3.42 -9.92 -7.58
C ASP A 17 2.20 -9.19 -8.15
N THR A 18 1.02 -9.83 -8.08
CA THR A 18 -0.24 -9.22 -8.53
C THR A 18 -0.62 -8.03 -7.66
N LEU A 19 -0.49 -8.16 -6.34
CA LEU A 19 -0.78 -7.09 -5.40
C LEU A 19 0.17 -5.90 -5.59
N LEU A 20 1.47 -6.16 -5.73
CA LEU A 20 2.49 -5.12 -5.97
C LEU A 20 2.21 -4.36 -7.28
N ASN A 21 1.81 -5.07 -8.34
CA ASN A 21 1.42 -4.43 -9.59
C ASN A 21 0.17 -3.55 -9.45
N TYR A 22 -0.82 -3.97 -8.66
CA TYR A 22 -1.97 -3.11 -8.36
C TYR A 22 -1.59 -1.87 -7.54
N CYS A 23 -0.70 -2.00 -6.56
CA CYS A 23 -0.19 -0.83 -5.82
C CYS A 23 0.44 0.20 -6.76
N LYS A 24 1.29 -0.25 -7.70
CA LYS A 24 1.88 0.63 -8.72
C LYS A 24 0.82 1.32 -9.58
N GLN A 25 -0.18 0.58 -10.07
CA GLN A 25 -1.28 1.16 -10.85
C GLN A 25 -2.10 2.20 -10.06
N LEU A 26 -2.28 1.99 -8.75
CA LEU A 26 -2.99 2.96 -7.90
C LEU A 26 -2.19 4.26 -7.75
N ILE A 27 -0.86 4.16 -7.61
CA ILE A 27 0.04 5.33 -7.58
C ILE A 27 -0.03 6.07 -8.92
N GLU A 28 0.06 5.36 -10.05
CA GLU A 28 -0.02 5.95 -11.39
C GLU A 28 -1.36 6.68 -11.65
N LYS A 29 -2.45 6.19 -11.05
CA LYS A 29 -3.78 6.81 -11.14
C LYS A 29 -3.99 7.96 -10.14
N GLY A 30 -3.02 8.27 -9.29
CA GLY A 30 -3.15 9.28 -8.22
C GLY A 30 -4.11 8.87 -7.11
N LEU A 31 -4.38 7.57 -6.96
CA LEU A 31 -5.29 7.01 -5.94
C LEU A 31 -4.54 6.52 -4.69
N ALA A 32 -3.21 6.45 -4.75
CA ALA A 32 -2.34 6.06 -3.64
C ALA A 32 -1.06 6.89 -3.65
N TYR A 33 -0.42 7.01 -2.48
CA TYR A 33 0.86 7.68 -2.28
C TYR A 33 1.70 6.91 -1.24
N CYS A 34 3.02 7.08 -1.27
CA CYS A 34 3.93 6.51 -0.27
C CYS A 34 4.14 7.53 0.86
N ASP A 35 4.07 7.08 2.11
CA ASP A 35 4.24 7.93 3.29
C ASP A 35 5.43 7.45 4.13
N ASP A 36 6.52 8.20 4.09
CA ASP A 36 7.74 7.96 4.87
C ASP A 36 7.78 8.75 6.19
N THR A 37 6.68 9.40 6.55
CA THR A 37 6.56 10.13 7.82
C THR A 37 6.68 9.17 9.00
N GLU A 38 7.34 9.58 10.09
CA GLU A 38 7.48 8.76 11.31
C GLU A 38 6.12 8.24 11.82
N PRO A 39 6.02 6.97 12.27
CA PRO A 39 4.74 6.35 12.65
C PRO A 39 3.92 7.13 13.68
N GLU A 40 4.59 7.73 14.66
CA GLU A 40 3.94 8.54 15.70
C GLU A 40 3.38 9.85 15.13
N LEU A 41 4.10 10.49 14.21
CA LEU A 41 3.63 11.69 13.54
C LEU A 41 2.46 11.37 12.59
N MET A 42 2.52 10.27 11.83
CA MET A 42 1.39 9.81 11.02
C MET A 42 0.12 9.59 11.85
N LYS A 43 0.26 8.98 13.03
CA LYS A 43 -0.86 8.77 13.95
C LYS A 43 -1.46 10.09 14.40
N GLN A 44 -0.63 11.04 14.84
CA GLN A 44 -1.09 12.36 15.26
C GLN A 44 -1.77 13.14 14.13
N GLN A 45 -1.25 13.08 12.90
CA GLN A 45 -1.85 13.71 11.72
C GLN A 45 -3.24 13.11 11.42
N ARG A 46 -3.38 11.77 11.47
CA ARG A 46 -4.67 11.09 11.30
C ARG A 46 -5.68 11.50 12.37
N ASP A 47 -5.27 11.52 13.64
CA ASP A 47 -6.14 11.91 14.76
C ASP A 47 -6.63 13.36 14.63
N LYS A 48 -5.76 14.25 14.14
CA LYS A 48 -6.07 15.66 13.87
C LYS A 48 -6.72 15.91 12.51
N ARG A 49 -6.94 14.87 11.69
CA ARG A 49 -7.41 14.95 10.30
C ARG A 49 -6.59 15.92 9.45
N GLN A 50 -5.29 15.98 9.71
CA GLN A 50 -4.31 16.75 8.95
C GLN A 50 -3.73 15.88 7.85
N GLU A 51 -3.53 16.47 6.67
CA GLU A 51 -2.92 15.78 5.55
C GLU A 51 -1.43 15.54 5.82
N SER A 52 -0.93 14.37 5.43
CA SER A 52 0.51 14.12 5.37
C SER A 52 1.15 15.03 4.34
N VAL A 53 2.41 15.41 4.58
CA VAL A 53 3.21 16.19 3.62
C VAL A 53 3.33 15.46 2.28
N ASN A 54 3.28 14.13 2.32
CA ASN A 54 3.42 13.24 1.18
C ASN A 54 2.13 13.04 0.39
N ARG A 55 0.97 13.46 0.93
CA ARG A 55 -0.35 13.21 0.31
C ARG A 55 -0.48 13.79 -1.09
N ASN A 56 0.19 14.92 -1.32
CA ASN A 56 0.15 15.66 -2.58
C ASN A 56 1.46 15.50 -3.39
N ASN A 57 2.25 14.46 -3.12
CA ASN A 57 3.43 14.12 -3.91
C ASN A 57 3.04 13.86 -5.38
N SER A 58 3.94 14.17 -6.30
CA SER A 58 3.75 13.79 -7.70
C SER A 58 3.77 12.26 -7.86
N VAL A 59 3.20 11.77 -8.95
CA VAL A 59 3.20 10.34 -9.30
C VAL A 59 4.64 9.83 -9.38
N GLU A 60 5.56 10.58 -9.99
CA GLU A 60 6.97 10.22 -10.15
C GLU A 60 7.67 10.09 -8.79
N LYS A 61 7.41 11.02 -7.86
CA LYS A 61 7.99 10.96 -6.52
C LYS A 61 7.50 9.73 -5.74
N ASN A 62 6.20 9.43 -5.82
CA ASN A 62 5.64 8.24 -5.18
C ASN A 62 6.16 6.94 -5.80
N LEU A 63 6.32 6.88 -7.12
CA LEU A 63 6.91 5.72 -7.79
C LEU A 63 8.38 5.51 -7.41
N GLN A 64 9.15 6.59 -7.23
CA GLN A 64 10.51 6.49 -6.72
C GLN A 64 10.53 5.91 -5.30
N LEU A 65 9.73 6.48 -4.39
CA LEU A 65 9.63 5.97 -3.02
C LEU A 65 9.19 4.50 -2.98
N TRP A 66 8.21 4.12 -3.80
CA TRP A 66 7.74 2.73 -3.92
C TRP A 66 8.83 1.77 -4.40
N SER A 67 9.73 2.22 -5.28
CA SER A 67 10.84 1.39 -5.76
C SER A 67 11.97 1.25 -4.74
N ASP A 68 12.06 2.17 -3.78
CA ASP A 68 13.08 2.18 -2.72
C ASP A 68 12.63 1.42 -1.45
N MET A 69 11.36 0.99 -1.39
CA MET A 69 10.79 0.13 -0.34
C MET A 69 11.26 -1.32 -0.46
#